data_AF-A0AAW2YXI9-F1
#
_entry.id   AF-A0AAW2YXI9-F1
#
_cell.length_a   1.000
_cell.length_b   1.000
_cell.length_c   1.000
_cell.angle_alpha   90.00
_cell.angle_beta   90.00
_cell.angle_gamma   90.00
#
_symmetry.space_group_name_H-M   'P 1'
#
loop_
_entity.id
_entity.type
_entity.pdbx_description
1 polymer ?
#
loop_
_entity_poly.entity_id
_entity_poly.type
_entity_poly.pdbx_seq_one_letter_code
_entity_poly.pdbx_strand_id
1 'polypeptide(L)'
;MDEKEQFVLQWLRTRFDDIPPFERTENSINILFQLAHNNIQQNDVYSELMQDHRRRIREYQLMSQRNKNILKQTKLFHIPSANASSSLNASTSSGSFNSSVLNTSSSVLGNTSSTTTRPIVRALAETAVTLDINDLKNSSYLLAINDLTQENDKVVDQHLSISNTALQLSKKNLLAVKKLNELKKLLDGFKKEQEKRASDDTVEKRREHIEYLKKKAEDYEQQIGPLRGEIEKMLSAAQIDSLGEIQHTTIVKMYQDVIELKSKVEPKLQKLASYHNLPPDENGVKVSIIQAESELRSLEDKFKYKAQEMWAE
;
A
#
# COMPACT_ATOMS: atom_id res chain seq x y z
N MET A 1 20.42 -13.44 -5.49
CA MET A 1 19.11 -14.12 -5.54
C MET A 1 19.03 -15.14 -4.43
N ASP A 2 20.04 -16.00 -4.34
CA ASP A 2 20.13 -17.10 -3.35
C ASP A 2 20.01 -16.69 -1.88
N GLU A 3 20.59 -15.57 -1.44
CA GLU A 3 20.50 -15.15 -0.03
C GLU A 3 19.08 -14.77 0.40
N LYS A 4 18.34 -14.06 -0.46
CA LYS A 4 16.95 -13.67 -0.19
C LYS A 4 16.02 -14.87 -0.20
N GLU A 5 16.28 -15.82 -1.10
CA GLU A 5 15.52 -17.06 -1.19
C GLU A 5 15.77 -17.95 0.04
N GLN A 6 17.03 -18.10 0.48
CA GLN A 6 17.37 -18.83 1.70
C GLN A 6 16.71 -18.22 2.94
N PHE A 7 16.73 -16.89 3.05
CA PHE A 7 16.06 -16.18 4.15
C PHE A 7 14.55 -16.44 4.17
N VAL A 8 13.88 -16.35 3.01
CA VAL A 8 12.45 -16.61 2.89
C VAL A 8 12.12 -18.06 3.23
N LEU A 9 12.90 -19.02 2.74
CA LEU A 9 12.69 -20.44 3.04
C LEU A 9 12.91 -20.77 4.53
N GLN A 10 13.93 -20.16 5.16
CA GLN A 10 14.16 -20.31 6.60
C GLN A 10 13.00 -19.70 7.41
N TRP A 11 12.52 -18.52 7.02
CA TRP A 11 11.37 -17.87 7.65
C TRP A 11 10.09 -18.71 7.49
N LEU A 12 9.83 -19.24 6.30
CA LEU A 12 8.68 -20.10 6.04
C LEU A 12 8.74 -21.40 6.85
N ARG A 13 9.89 -22.07 6.93
CA ARG A 13 10.09 -23.28 7.75
C ARG A 13 9.91 -23.04 9.25
N THR A 14 10.24 -21.84 9.72
CA THR A 14 10.07 -21.48 11.14
C THR A 14 8.60 -21.26 11.49
N ARG A 15 7.77 -20.90 10.50
CA ARG A 15 6.38 -20.50 10.73
C ARG A 15 5.35 -21.54 10.29
N PHE A 16 5.68 -22.36 9.31
CA PHE A 16 4.82 -23.37 8.72
C PHE A 16 5.54 -24.72 8.71
N ASP A 17 4.87 -25.76 9.23
CA ASP A 17 5.39 -27.12 9.25
C ASP A 17 5.40 -27.74 7.83
N ASP A 18 4.40 -27.42 7.00
CA ASP A 18 4.31 -27.79 5.59
C ASP A 18 4.25 -26.55 4.70
N ILE A 19 5.25 -26.38 3.83
CA ILE A 19 5.33 -25.24 2.91
C ILE A 19 4.60 -25.60 1.60
N PRO A 20 3.50 -24.91 1.25
CA PRO A 20 2.82 -25.13 -0.02
C PRO A 20 3.75 -24.89 -1.21
N PRO A 21 3.63 -25.65 -2.31
CA PRO A 21 4.43 -25.43 -3.50
C PRO A 21 4.12 -24.04 -4.08
N PHE A 22 5.17 -23.23 -4.30
CA PHE A 22 5.06 -21.90 -4.88
C PHE A 22 6.07 -21.74 -6.03
N GLU A 23 5.72 -20.91 -7.00
CA GLU A 23 6.61 -20.58 -8.11
C GLU A 23 7.75 -19.67 -7.63
N ARG A 24 8.99 -20.12 -7.80
CA ARG A 24 10.22 -19.40 -7.41
C ARG A 24 10.62 -18.37 -8.48
N THR A 25 9.75 -17.41 -8.71
CA THR A 25 10.02 -16.27 -9.58
C THR A 25 10.70 -15.16 -8.79
N GLU A 26 11.54 -14.34 -9.43
CA GLU A 26 12.21 -13.21 -8.76
C GLU A 26 11.23 -12.28 -8.03
N ASN A 27 10.07 -12.04 -8.63
CA ASN A 27 9.02 -11.23 -8.05
C ASN A 27 8.38 -11.87 -6.81
N SER A 28 8.12 -13.18 -6.83
CA SER A 28 7.52 -13.88 -5.69
C SER A 28 8.47 -13.94 -4.50
N ILE A 29 9.76 -14.19 -4.73
CA ILE A 29 10.80 -14.17 -3.69
C ILE A 29 10.92 -12.77 -3.08
N ASN A 30 10.89 -11.71 -3.89
CA ASN A 30 11.00 -10.34 -3.39
C ASN A 30 9.79 -9.91 -2.56
N ILE A 31 8.57 -10.27 -3.00
CA ILE A 31 7.33 -10.02 -2.24
C ILE A 31 7.37 -10.79 -0.90
N LEU A 32 7.74 -12.07 -0.93
CA LEU A 32 7.84 -12.88 0.29
C LEU A 32 8.94 -12.38 1.23
N PHE A 33 10.06 -11.89 0.69
CA PHE A 33 11.14 -11.28 1.48
C PHE A 33 10.66 -10.02 2.20
N GLN A 34 9.97 -9.12 1.49
CA GLN A 34 9.39 -7.92 2.10
C GLN A 34 8.33 -8.27 3.16
N LEU A 35 7.49 -9.26 2.87
CA LEU A 35 6.47 -9.74 3.81
C LEU A 35 7.11 -10.35 5.07
N ALA A 36 8.16 -11.16 4.90
CA ALA A 36 8.91 -11.75 6.00
C ALA A 36 9.55 -10.66 6.88
N HIS A 37 10.23 -9.70 6.25
CA HIS A 37 10.88 -8.59 6.95
C HIS A 37 9.87 -7.76 7.74
N ASN A 38 8.75 -7.39 7.12
CA ASN A 38 7.69 -6.62 7.79
C ASN A 38 7.05 -7.40 8.94
N ASN A 39 6.81 -8.69 8.77
CA ASN A 39 6.25 -9.52 9.83
C ASN A 39 7.19 -9.66 11.03
N ILE A 40 8.50 -9.82 10.79
CA ILE A 40 9.49 -9.91 11.87
C ILE A 40 9.52 -8.60 12.66
N GLN A 41 9.62 -7.46 11.97
CA GLN A 41 9.61 -6.14 12.60
C GLN A 41 8.35 -5.91 13.43
N GLN A 42 7.18 -6.29 12.89
CA GLN A 42 5.92 -6.18 13.64
C GLN A 42 5.91 -7.11 14.86
N ASN A 43 6.37 -8.35 14.72
CA ASN A 43 6.40 -9.31 15.83
C ASN A 43 7.31 -8.83 16.97
N ASP A 44 8.44 -8.20 16.65
CA ASP A 44 9.33 -7.60 17.64
C ASP A 44 8.63 -6.47 18.41
N VAL A 45 7.99 -5.54 17.71
CA VAL A 45 7.21 -4.45 18.33
C VAL A 45 6.07 -4.99 19.21
N TYR A 46 5.33 -6.00 18.73
CA TYR A 46 4.28 -6.63 19.51
C TYR A 46 4.83 -7.33 20.75
N SER A 47 5.99 -7.97 20.66
CA SER A 47 6.62 -8.65 21.78
C SER A 47 7.01 -7.68 22.91
N GLU A 48 7.55 -6.51 22.54
CA GLU A 48 7.92 -5.45 23.49
C GLU A 48 6.67 -4.86 24.16
N LEU A 49 5.63 -4.57 23.37
CA LEU A 49 4.35 -4.07 23.89
C LEU A 49 3.68 -5.07 24.84
N MET A 50 3.71 -6.36 24.51
CA MET A 50 3.23 -7.43 25.38
C MET A 50 4.04 -7.50 26.68
N GLN A 51 5.35 -7.28 26.63
CA GLN A 51 6.20 -7.26 27.81
C GLN A 51 5.87 -6.07 28.71
N ASP A 52 5.65 -4.87 28.16
CA ASP A 52 5.24 -3.68 28.92
C ASP A 52 3.90 -3.91 29.63
N HIS A 53 2.89 -4.39 28.90
CA HIS A 53 1.59 -4.70 29.51
C HIS A 53 1.70 -5.74 30.62
N ARG A 54 2.52 -6.78 30.45
CA ARG A 54 2.78 -7.77 31.51
C ARG A 54 3.46 -7.17 32.74
N ARG A 55 4.36 -6.19 32.58
CA ARG A 55 4.98 -5.47 33.72
C ARG A 55 3.92 -4.64 34.44
N ARG A 56 3.12 -3.89 33.71
CA ARG A 56 2.05 -3.04 34.29
C ARG A 56 1.00 -3.84 35.05
N ILE A 57 0.59 -5.00 34.52
CA ILE A 57 -0.32 -5.92 35.23
C ILE A 57 0.29 -6.35 36.57
N ARG A 58 1.57 -6.72 36.60
CA ARG A 58 2.26 -7.09 37.84
C ARG A 58 2.31 -5.94 38.84
N GLU A 59 2.64 -4.73 38.39
CA GLU A 59 2.66 -3.55 39.26
C GLU A 59 1.28 -3.26 39.87
N TYR A 60 0.20 -3.33 39.07
CA TYR A 60 -1.15 -3.16 39.60
C TYR A 60 -1.56 -4.28 40.55
N GLN A 61 -1.17 -5.52 40.29
CA GLN A 61 -1.41 -6.63 41.22
C GLN A 61 -0.69 -6.40 42.56
N LEU A 62 0.58 -5.97 42.52
CA LEU A 62 1.34 -5.64 43.73
C LEU A 62 0.73 -4.45 44.47
N MET A 63 0.29 -3.41 43.75
CA MET A 63 -0.34 -2.24 44.36
C MET A 63 -1.70 -2.58 44.98
N SER A 64 -2.48 -3.44 44.33
CA SER A 64 -3.73 -3.97 44.89
C SER A 64 -3.47 -4.78 46.16
N GLN A 65 -2.47 -5.67 46.16
CA GLN A 65 -2.08 -6.43 47.35
C GLN A 65 -1.58 -5.51 48.47
N ARG A 66 -0.74 -4.51 48.15
CA ARG A 66 -0.28 -3.50 49.10
C ARG A 66 -1.46 -2.74 49.71
N ASN A 67 -2.39 -2.25 48.90
CA ASN A 67 -3.59 -1.56 49.37
C ASN A 67 -4.45 -2.48 50.24
N LYS A 68 -4.63 -3.74 49.85
CA LYS A 68 -5.33 -4.74 50.66
C LYS A 68 -4.66 -4.96 52.03
N ASN A 69 -3.33 -4.99 52.07
CA ASN A 69 -2.58 -5.14 53.30
C ASN A 69 -2.65 -3.89 54.18
N ILE A 70 -2.56 -2.70 53.59
CA ILE A 70 -2.76 -1.42 54.29
C ILE A 70 -4.16 -1.38 54.89
N LEU A 71 -5.21 -1.71 54.13
CA LEU A 71 -6.59 -1.76 54.62
C LEU A 71 -6.77 -2.76 55.77
N LYS A 72 -6.12 -3.93 55.71
CA LYS A 72 -6.12 -4.89 56.82
C LYS A 72 -5.41 -4.33 58.07
N GLN A 73 -4.30 -3.63 57.89
CA GLN A 73 -3.52 -3.05 58.98
C GLN A 73 -4.22 -1.86 59.63
N THR A 74 -4.93 -1.04 58.84
CA THR A 74 -5.58 0.16 59.35
C THR A 74 -6.85 -0.12 60.16
N LYS A 75 -7.35 -1.36 60.24
CA LYS A 75 -8.63 -1.73 60.89
C LYS A 75 -9.81 -0.81 60.51
N LEU A 76 -9.69 -0.02 59.45
CA LEU A 76 -10.74 0.86 58.96
C LEU A 76 -11.49 0.09 57.88
N PHE A 77 -12.72 -0.27 58.23
CA PHE A 77 -13.75 -0.90 57.41
C PHE A 77 -13.73 -2.43 57.34
N HIS A 78 -14.38 -3.02 58.35
CA HIS A 78 -15.36 -4.07 58.08
C HIS A 78 -16.59 -3.40 57.44
N ILE A 79 -16.89 -3.69 56.17
CA ILE A 79 -18.21 -3.46 55.59
C ILE A 79 -18.67 -4.78 54.96
N PRO A 80 -19.78 -5.37 55.45
CA PRO A 80 -20.45 -6.45 54.75
C PRO A 80 -21.04 -5.93 53.44
N SER A 81 -20.91 -6.75 52.40
CA SER A 81 -21.61 -6.61 51.12
C SER A 81 -23.05 -6.08 51.25
N ALA A 82 -23.37 -4.94 50.61
CA ALA A 82 -24.51 -4.79 49.70
C ALA A 82 -24.76 -3.31 49.31
N ASN A 83 -25.13 -3.16 48.04
CA ASN A 83 -25.92 -2.10 47.42
C ASN A 83 -25.28 -0.76 47.06
N ALA A 84 -25.39 -0.50 45.76
CA ALA A 84 -25.05 0.70 45.05
C ALA A 84 -25.98 1.87 45.37
N SER A 85 -25.49 3.06 45.01
CA SER A 85 -26.20 4.33 44.76
C SER A 85 -26.46 5.22 45.98
N SER A 86 -25.69 6.31 46.11
CA SER A 86 -26.23 7.67 46.05
C SER A 86 -25.16 8.75 46.23
N SER A 87 -25.22 9.70 45.28
CA SER A 87 -24.86 11.12 45.34
C SER A 87 -23.72 11.60 46.26
N LEU A 88 -22.66 12.02 45.58
CA LEU A 88 -21.98 13.31 45.74
C LEU A 88 -22.62 14.28 46.75
N ASN A 89 -21.86 14.63 47.78
CA ASN A 89 -21.85 15.96 48.36
C ASN A 89 -20.43 16.29 48.79
N ALA A 90 -19.78 17.15 48.01
CA ALA A 90 -18.53 17.79 48.37
C ALA A 90 -18.85 19.05 49.17
N SER A 91 -18.55 19.03 50.46
CA SER A 91 -18.46 20.24 51.28
C SER A 91 -17.04 20.37 51.79
N THR A 92 -16.39 21.40 51.27
CA THR A 92 -15.16 22.00 51.74
C THR A 92 -15.28 22.40 53.21
N SER A 93 -14.49 21.79 54.10
CA SER A 93 -14.13 22.41 55.38
C SER A 93 -12.61 22.42 55.50
N SER A 94 -12.04 23.56 55.16
CA SER A 94 -10.68 23.96 55.49
C SER A 94 -10.51 23.93 57.01
N GLY A 95 -9.70 22.99 57.48
CA GLY A 95 -9.24 22.91 58.86
C GLY A 95 -8.35 24.10 59.19
N SER A 96 -8.85 24.96 60.07
CA SER A 96 -8.05 25.94 60.82
C SER A 96 -7.08 25.18 61.73
N PHE A 97 -5.79 25.22 61.39
CA PHE A 97 -4.73 24.78 62.28
C PHE A 97 -4.23 25.97 63.09
N ASN A 98 -4.38 25.86 64.41
CA ASN A 98 -4.05 26.85 65.41
C ASN A 98 -2.58 27.33 65.34
N SER A 99 -2.39 28.63 65.17
CA SER A 99 -1.15 29.35 65.43
C SER A 99 -1.17 29.95 66.84
N SER A 100 -0.91 29.12 67.85
CA SER A 100 -0.90 29.59 69.25
C SER A 100 0.17 28.89 70.09
N VAL A 101 1.42 28.87 69.62
CA VAL A 101 2.57 28.50 70.47
C VAL A 101 3.84 29.28 70.09
N LEU A 102 3.82 30.61 70.12
CA LEU A 102 5.06 31.41 69.97
C LEU A 102 5.08 32.74 70.77
N ASN A 103 4.39 32.84 71.92
CA ASN A 103 4.39 34.11 72.66
C ASN A 103 4.60 34.01 74.19
N THR A 104 5.38 33.04 74.66
CA THR A 104 5.72 32.92 76.10
C THR A 104 7.18 33.24 76.44
N SER A 105 7.97 33.76 75.51
CA SER A 105 9.41 33.97 75.73
C SER A 105 9.78 35.44 75.98
N SER A 106 9.40 35.98 77.13
CA SER A 106 10.07 37.20 77.68
C SER A 106 9.87 37.46 79.17
N SER A 107 9.28 36.53 79.94
CA SER A 107 8.93 36.79 81.34
C SER A 107 9.20 35.59 82.27
N VAL A 108 10.42 35.08 82.34
CA VAL A 108 10.89 34.34 83.54
C VAL A 108 12.40 34.51 83.70
N LEU A 109 12.82 35.69 84.15
CA LEU A 109 14.08 35.85 84.88
C LEU A 109 13.71 35.91 86.36
N GLY A 110 14.04 34.86 87.11
CA GLY A 110 13.92 34.82 88.57
C GLY A 110 13.04 33.68 89.09
N ASN A 111 13.67 32.71 89.76
CA ASN A 111 13.08 31.62 90.54
C ASN A 111 12.09 30.68 89.82
N THR A 112 12.55 29.48 89.44
CA THR A 112 11.65 28.35 89.17
C THR A 112 12.06 27.12 89.98
N SER A 113 11.12 26.68 90.82
CA SER A 113 11.05 25.37 91.44
C SER A 113 11.06 24.25 90.38
N SER A 114 11.52 23.07 90.78
CA SER A 114 11.80 21.89 89.93
C SER A 114 10.69 21.41 88.97
N THR A 115 9.46 21.91 89.09
CA THR A 115 8.30 21.53 88.29
C THR A 115 8.29 22.15 86.88
N THR A 116 8.88 23.34 86.67
CA THR A 116 8.86 24.03 85.37
C THR A 116 10.12 23.78 84.53
N THR A 117 11.26 23.51 85.18
CA THR A 117 12.55 23.25 84.51
C THR A 117 12.65 21.84 83.94
N ARG A 118 12.08 20.82 84.63
CA ARG A 118 12.06 19.43 84.16
C ARG A 118 11.43 19.23 82.77
N PRO A 119 10.25 19.78 82.45
CA PRO A 119 9.65 19.61 81.12
C PRO A 119 10.46 20.32 80.02
N ILE A 120 11.10 21.46 80.30
CA ILE A 120 11.94 22.17 79.34
C ILE A 120 13.19 21.36 79.00
N VAL A 121 13.87 20.81 80.01
CA VAL A 121 15.05 19.95 79.82
C VAL A 121 14.66 18.64 79.13
N ARG A 122 13.50 18.06 79.46
CA ARG A 122 12.98 16.87 78.75
C ARG A 122 12.70 17.17 77.28
N ALA A 123 12.03 18.29 76.97
CA ALA A 123 11.74 18.69 75.61
C ALA A 123 13.04 18.95 74.81
N LEU A 124 14.05 19.56 75.43
CA LEU A 124 15.38 19.70 74.82
C LEU A 124 16.05 18.34 74.61
N ALA A 125 16.04 17.45 75.60
CA ALA A 125 16.61 16.11 75.46
C ALA A 125 15.89 15.31 74.35
N GLU A 126 14.57 15.43 74.24
CA GLU A 126 13.78 14.83 73.16
C GLU A 126 14.17 15.41 71.79
N THR A 127 14.31 16.73 71.66
CA THR A 127 14.75 17.34 70.40
C THR A 127 16.19 16.97 70.06
N ALA A 128 17.07 16.82 71.06
CA ALA A 128 18.44 16.33 70.85
C ALA A 128 18.45 14.89 70.32
N VAL A 129 17.61 14.02 70.88
CA VAL A 129 17.46 12.64 70.41
C VAL A 129 16.90 12.61 68.98
N THR A 130 15.93 13.47 68.64
CA THR A 130 15.40 13.52 67.25
C THR A 130 16.40 14.08 66.23
N LEU A 131 17.29 14.96 66.67
CA LEU A 131 18.33 15.58 65.84
C LEU A 131 19.65 14.81 65.90
N ASP A 132 19.69 13.67 66.60
CA ASP A 132 20.84 12.79 66.82
C ASP A 132 22.10 13.52 67.34
N ILE A 133 21.89 14.44 68.30
CA ILE A 133 22.95 15.24 68.93
C ILE A 133 23.19 14.82 70.38
N ASN A 134 24.46 14.64 70.73
CA ASN A 134 24.89 14.17 72.06
C ASN A 134 25.05 15.28 73.12
N ASP A 135 24.98 16.55 72.73
CA ASP A 135 25.24 17.71 73.60
C ASP A 135 24.04 18.66 73.61
N LEU A 136 23.65 19.17 74.80
CA LEU A 136 22.61 20.21 74.95
C LEU A 136 23.10 21.64 74.58
N LYS A 137 24.17 21.74 73.79
CA LYS A 137 24.77 23.02 73.40
C LYS A 137 24.03 23.61 72.21
N ASN A 138 23.69 24.90 72.30
CA ASN A 138 23.00 25.63 71.23
C ASN A 138 23.72 25.54 69.87
N SER A 139 25.06 25.53 69.86
CA SER A 139 25.85 25.38 68.63
C SER A 139 25.60 24.07 67.91
N SER A 140 25.43 22.97 68.66
CA SER A 140 25.19 21.64 68.12
C SER A 140 23.78 21.52 67.53
N TYR A 141 22.76 22.08 68.19
CA TYR A 141 21.42 22.21 67.61
C TYR A 141 21.42 23.07 66.36
N LEU A 142 22.12 24.19 66.36
CA LEU A 142 22.13 25.11 65.23
C LEU A 142 22.80 24.49 64.00
N LEU A 143 23.85 23.68 64.19
CA LEU A 143 24.50 22.93 63.13
C LEU A 143 23.58 21.84 62.57
N ALA A 144 22.95 21.03 63.43
CA ALA A 144 22.01 19.99 63.01
C ALA A 144 20.78 20.56 62.28
N ILE A 145 20.27 21.71 62.76
CA ILE A 145 19.21 22.45 62.06
C ILE A 145 19.71 22.95 60.71
N ASN A 146 20.93 23.48 60.62
CA ASN A 146 21.48 23.94 59.35
C ASN A 146 21.64 22.80 58.34
N ASP A 147 22.14 21.64 58.78
CA ASP A 147 22.26 20.43 57.95
C ASP A 147 20.90 19.96 57.44
N LEU A 148 19.88 19.91 58.32
CA LEU A 148 18.51 19.59 57.91
C LEU A 148 17.90 20.63 56.98
N THR A 149 18.17 21.93 57.20
CA THR A 149 17.71 22.97 56.27
C THR A 149 18.37 22.82 54.90
N GLN A 150 19.66 22.50 54.86
CA GLN A 150 20.39 22.27 53.62
C GLN A 150 19.88 21.02 52.89
N GLU A 151 19.58 19.94 53.62
CA GLU A 151 18.98 18.74 53.04
C GLU A 151 17.55 19.01 52.55
N ASN A 152 16.77 19.77 53.30
CA ASN A 152 15.43 20.20 52.89
C ASN A 152 15.48 21.05 51.61
N ASP A 153 16.44 21.98 51.48
CA ASP A 153 16.63 22.77 50.27
C ASP A 153 16.96 21.87 49.06
N LYS A 154 17.87 20.89 49.24
CA LYS A 154 18.19 19.90 48.19
C LYS A 154 16.95 19.10 47.77
N VAL A 155 16.12 18.67 48.73
CA VAL A 155 14.89 17.92 48.46
C VAL A 155 13.87 18.80 47.73
N VAL A 156 13.74 20.07 48.10
CA VAL A 156 12.86 21.03 47.42
C VAL A 156 13.31 21.26 45.98
N ASP A 157 14.61 21.43 45.74
CA ASP A 157 15.17 21.57 44.38
C ASP A 157 14.91 20.33 43.53
N GLN A 158 15.10 19.13 44.10
CA GLN A 158 14.77 17.88 43.42
C GLN A 158 13.27 17.80 43.09
N HIS A 159 12.39 18.15 44.02
CA HIS A 159 10.96 18.16 43.80
C HIS A 159 10.56 19.16 42.69
N LEU A 160 11.18 20.34 42.65
CA LEU A 160 10.98 21.30 41.56
C LEU A 160 11.42 20.74 40.21
N SER A 161 12.57 20.07 40.15
CA SER A 161 13.07 19.43 38.92
C SER A 161 12.14 18.31 38.42
N ILE A 162 11.67 17.45 39.33
CA ILE A 162 10.72 16.36 39.03
C ILE A 162 9.38 16.93 38.59
N SER A 163 8.85 17.94 39.28
CA SER A 163 7.62 18.62 38.92
C SER A 163 7.70 19.20 37.50
N ASN A 164 8.81 19.85 37.15
CA ASN A 164 9.03 20.39 35.81
C ASN A 164 9.10 19.30 34.73
N THR A 165 9.83 18.21 34.96
CA THR A 165 9.91 17.09 34.00
C THR A 165 8.57 16.37 33.85
N ALA A 166 7.83 16.17 34.93
CA ALA A 166 6.47 15.61 34.91
C ALA A 166 5.51 16.50 34.11
N LEU A 167 5.61 17.83 34.24
CA LEU A 167 4.82 18.78 33.47
C LEU A 167 5.17 18.71 31.96
N GLN A 168 6.45 18.60 31.61
CA GLN A 168 6.87 18.41 30.22
C GLN A 168 6.36 17.08 29.63
N LEU A 169 6.44 15.98 30.39
CA LEU A 169 5.91 14.69 29.98
C LEU A 169 4.40 14.74 29.80
N SER A 170 3.66 15.39 30.70
CA SER A 170 2.22 15.62 30.59
C SER A 170 1.86 16.38 29.31
N LYS A 171 2.61 17.45 28.97
CA LYS A 171 2.44 18.18 27.70
C LYS A 171 2.65 17.29 26.48
N LYS A 172 3.73 16.49 26.45
CA LYS A 172 4.01 15.55 25.37
C LYS A 172 2.91 14.48 25.25
N ASN A 173 2.43 13.98 26.39
CA ASN A 173 1.35 13.00 26.43
C ASN A 173 0.04 13.58 25.88
N LEU A 174 -0.31 14.82 26.25
CA LEU A 174 -1.47 15.53 25.69
C LEU A 174 -1.38 15.68 24.17
N LEU A 175 -0.21 16.02 23.63
CA LEU A 175 0.01 16.10 22.19
C LEU A 175 -0.14 14.74 21.51
N ALA A 176 0.41 13.68 22.10
CA ALA A 176 0.28 12.31 21.59
C ALA A 176 -1.19 11.86 21.59
N VAL A 177 -1.95 12.17 22.65
CA VAL A 177 -3.39 11.87 22.75
C VAL A 177 -4.20 12.65 21.70
N LYS A 178 -3.86 13.93 21.45
CA LYS A 178 -4.49 14.72 20.37
C LYS A 178 -4.25 14.07 19.01
N LYS A 179 -3.00 13.71 18.71
CA LYS A 179 -2.63 13.01 17.46
C LYS A 179 -3.37 11.67 17.35
N LEU A 180 -3.43 10.88 18.43
CA LEU A 180 -4.19 9.62 18.45
C LEU A 180 -5.67 9.86 18.12
N ASN A 181 -6.29 10.88 18.72
CA ASN A 181 -7.67 11.24 18.42
C ASN A 181 -7.88 11.68 16.97
N GLU A 182 -6.92 12.41 16.37
CA GLU A 182 -6.95 12.74 14.94
C GLU A 182 -6.85 11.49 14.06
N LEU A 183 -5.90 10.60 14.35
CA LEU A 183 -5.77 9.33 13.64
C LEU A 183 -7.03 8.46 13.79
N LYS A 184 -7.64 8.44 14.97
CA LYS A 184 -8.89 7.72 15.22
C LYS A 184 -10.03 8.28 14.37
N LYS A 185 -10.18 9.61 14.32
CA LYS A 185 -11.16 10.25 13.43
C LYS A 185 -10.91 9.92 11.96
N LEU A 186 -9.65 9.87 11.54
CA LEU A 186 -9.28 9.52 10.18
C LEU A 186 -9.60 8.05 9.87
N LEU A 187 -9.30 7.14 10.80
CA LEU A 187 -9.65 5.72 10.72
C LEU A 187 -11.18 5.52 10.63
N ASP A 188 -11.94 6.21 11.48
CA ASP A 188 -13.40 6.19 11.45
C ASP A 188 -13.93 6.75 10.12
N GLY A 189 -13.26 7.77 9.57
CA GLY A 189 -13.53 8.31 8.24
C GLY A 189 -13.30 7.27 7.14
N PHE A 190 -12.13 6.61 7.13
CA PHE A 190 -11.83 5.53 6.20
C PHE A 190 -12.79 4.34 6.32
N LYS A 191 -13.18 3.98 7.54
CA LYS A 191 -14.13 2.89 7.77
C LYS A 191 -15.52 3.22 7.21
N LYS A 192 -16.00 4.45 7.44
CA LYS A 192 -17.26 4.95 6.86
C LYS A 192 -17.17 5.05 5.34
N GLU A 193 -16.04 5.47 4.80
CA GLU A 193 -15.78 5.52 3.35
C GLU A 193 -15.75 4.10 2.75
N GLN A 194 -15.17 3.12 3.45
CA GLN A 194 -15.18 1.72 3.03
C GLN A 194 -16.59 1.13 3.07
N GLU A 195 -17.36 1.42 4.11
CA GLU A 195 -18.76 1.00 4.25
C GLU A 195 -19.65 1.65 3.18
N LYS A 196 -19.43 2.93 2.89
CA LYS A 196 -20.04 3.61 1.74
C LYS A 196 -19.60 2.98 0.43
N ARG A 197 -18.33 2.66 0.20
CA ARG A 197 -17.89 1.95 -1.02
C ARG A 197 -18.49 0.54 -1.14
N ALA A 198 -18.82 -0.09 -0.02
CA ALA A 198 -19.56 -1.35 -0.02
C ALA A 198 -21.06 -1.15 -0.30
N SER A 199 -21.61 0.03 0.04
CA SER A 199 -23.04 0.36 -0.05
C SER A 199 -23.47 1.16 -1.29
N ASP A 200 -22.64 2.11 -1.77
CA ASP A 200 -22.90 3.10 -2.83
C ASP A 200 -22.75 2.49 -4.24
N ASP A 201 -23.37 1.32 -4.47
CA ASP A 201 -23.24 0.50 -5.67
C ASP A 201 -21.95 -0.32 -5.77
N THR A 202 -22.10 -1.54 -6.27
CA THR A 202 -21.29 -2.16 -7.33
C THR A 202 -20.81 -3.58 -7.06
N VAL A 203 -20.76 -4.12 -5.83
CA VAL A 203 -20.30 -5.52 -5.70
C VAL A 203 -21.30 -6.46 -6.38
N GLU A 204 -22.59 -6.33 -6.08
CA GLU A 204 -23.62 -7.19 -6.68
C GLU A 204 -23.83 -6.90 -8.17
N LYS A 205 -23.93 -5.61 -8.55
CA LYS A 205 -24.01 -5.21 -9.97
C LYS A 205 -22.77 -5.63 -10.79
N ARG A 206 -21.56 -5.57 -10.21
CA ARG A 206 -20.34 -6.09 -10.85
C ARG A 206 -20.36 -7.61 -10.89
N ARG A 207 -20.87 -8.29 -9.85
CA ARG A 207 -21.04 -9.75 -9.85
C ARG A 207 -21.95 -10.18 -10.99
N GLU A 208 -23.10 -9.54 -11.13
CA GLU A 208 -24.05 -9.76 -12.23
C GLU A 208 -23.41 -9.47 -13.60
N HIS A 209 -22.65 -8.38 -13.74
CA HIS A 209 -21.97 -8.05 -14.98
C HIS A 209 -20.84 -9.04 -15.33
N ILE A 210 -20.07 -9.51 -14.33
CA ILE A 210 -19.05 -10.54 -14.50
C ILE A 210 -19.69 -11.86 -14.93
N GLU A 211 -20.82 -12.22 -14.34
CA GLU A 211 -21.58 -13.43 -14.69
C GLU A 211 -22.11 -13.34 -16.13
N TYR A 212 -22.63 -12.19 -16.54
CA TYR A 212 -23.03 -11.92 -17.92
C TYR A 212 -21.85 -12.03 -18.90
N LEU A 213 -20.70 -11.42 -18.58
CA LEU A 213 -19.51 -11.48 -19.43
C LEU A 213 -18.97 -12.91 -19.55
N LYS A 214 -18.99 -13.69 -18.47
CA LYS A 214 -18.57 -15.09 -18.47
C LYS A 214 -19.47 -15.93 -19.38
N LYS A 215 -20.80 -15.77 -19.27
CA LYS A 215 -21.76 -16.46 -20.14
C LYS A 215 -21.51 -16.12 -21.62
N LYS A 216 -21.29 -14.83 -21.91
CA LYS A 216 -21.00 -14.37 -23.27
C LYS A 216 -19.66 -14.92 -23.80
N ALA A 217 -18.65 -15.05 -22.94
CA ALA A 217 -17.39 -15.68 -23.31
C ALA A 217 -17.57 -17.17 -23.64
N GLU A 218 -18.38 -17.90 -22.87
CA GLU A 218 -18.71 -19.30 -23.13
C GLU A 218 -19.50 -19.46 -24.44
N ASP A 219 -20.47 -18.57 -24.71
CA ASP A 219 -21.19 -18.54 -25.99
C ASP A 219 -20.24 -18.35 -27.18
N TYR A 220 -19.23 -17.48 -27.05
CA TYR A 220 -18.21 -17.28 -28.09
C TYR A 220 -17.25 -18.46 -28.22
N GLU A 221 -16.87 -19.09 -27.12
CA GLU A 221 -16.03 -20.29 -27.13
C GLU A 221 -16.73 -21.45 -27.84
N GLN A 222 -18.02 -21.64 -27.58
CA GLN A 222 -18.87 -22.61 -28.27
C GLN A 222 -19.01 -22.32 -29.77
N GLN A 223 -18.94 -21.05 -30.20
CA GLN A 223 -18.94 -20.69 -31.63
C GLN A 223 -17.57 -20.87 -32.29
N ILE A 224 -16.49 -20.59 -31.56
CA ILE A 224 -15.12 -20.71 -32.06
C ILE A 224 -14.66 -22.17 -32.13
N GLY A 225 -15.07 -23.02 -31.19
CA GLY A 225 -14.76 -24.45 -31.17
C GLY A 225 -15.06 -25.20 -32.48
N PRO A 226 -16.29 -25.17 -33.02
CA PRO A 226 -16.62 -25.83 -34.28
C PRO A 226 -15.91 -25.20 -35.48
N LEU A 227 -15.69 -23.88 -35.50
CA LEU A 227 -14.92 -23.23 -36.56
C LEU A 227 -13.45 -23.65 -36.55
N ARG A 228 -12.83 -23.76 -35.36
CA ARG A 228 -11.48 -24.30 -35.20
C ARG A 228 -11.43 -25.76 -35.62
N GLY A 229 -12.39 -26.56 -35.18
CA GLY A 229 -12.49 -27.97 -35.57
C GLY A 229 -12.72 -28.16 -37.07
N GLU A 230 -13.46 -27.26 -37.72
CA GLU A 230 -13.63 -27.26 -39.17
C GLU A 230 -12.35 -26.85 -39.90
N ILE A 231 -11.63 -25.85 -39.40
CA ILE A 231 -10.29 -25.50 -39.91
C ILE A 231 -9.32 -26.66 -39.73
N GLU A 232 -9.36 -27.37 -38.61
CA GLU A 232 -8.50 -28.52 -38.31
C GLU A 232 -8.88 -29.76 -39.14
N LYS A 233 -10.18 -29.98 -39.37
CA LYS A 233 -10.68 -30.96 -40.33
C LYS A 233 -10.31 -30.60 -41.76
N MET A 234 -10.39 -29.34 -42.15
CA MET A 234 -9.92 -28.88 -43.45
C MET A 234 -8.40 -29.01 -43.56
N LEU A 235 -7.65 -28.76 -42.49
CA LEU A 235 -6.19 -28.91 -42.47
C LEU A 235 -5.78 -30.39 -42.63
N SER A 236 -6.49 -31.30 -41.94
CA SER A 236 -6.28 -32.74 -42.04
C SER A 236 -6.82 -33.35 -43.33
N ALA A 237 -8.00 -32.94 -43.80
CA ALA A 237 -8.59 -33.39 -45.07
C ALA A 237 -7.86 -32.82 -46.30
N ALA A 238 -7.26 -31.64 -46.19
CA ALA A 238 -6.45 -31.05 -47.25
C ALA A 238 -5.03 -31.65 -47.34
N GLN A 239 -4.67 -32.64 -46.51
CA GLN A 239 -3.37 -33.34 -46.57
C GLN A 239 -2.21 -32.36 -46.86
N ILE A 240 -2.10 -31.31 -46.03
CA ILE A 240 -1.08 -30.27 -46.17
C ILE A 240 0.32 -30.81 -45.81
N ASP A 241 0.47 -32.08 -45.43
CA ASP A 241 1.78 -32.73 -45.44
C ASP A 241 2.42 -32.80 -46.84
N SER A 242 1.65 -32.59 -47.93
CA SER A 242 2.19 -32.41 -49.30
C SER A 242 2.32 -30.95 -49.77
N LEU A 243 1.78 -30.00 -49.00
CA LEU A 243 1.75 -28.56 -49.31
C LEU A 243 2.31 -27.72 -48.15
N GLY A 244 3.07 -28.36 -47.26
CA GLY A 244 3.94 -27.71 -46.30
C GLY A 244 5.01 -26.97 -47.09
N GLU A 245 4.87 -25.66 -47.09
CA GLU A 245 5.49 -24.69 -47.98
C GLU A 245 4.77 -24.58 -49.33
N ILE A 246 4.04 -23.47 -49.49
CA ILE A 246 4.01 -22.78 -50.78
C ILE A 246 5.49 -22.45 -51.09
N GLN A 247 6.20 -23.43 -51.63
CA GLN A 247 7.61 -23.26 -51.91
C GLN A 247 7.72 -22.21 -52.99
N HIS A 248 8.69 -21.31 -52.79
CA HIS A 248 9.14 -20.37 -53.81
C HIS A 248 9.33 -21.06 -55.17
N THR A 249 9.65 -22.36 -55.19
CA THR A 249 9.76 -23.18 -56.41
C THR A 249 8.45 -23.27 -57.21
N THR A 250 7.28 -23.39 -56.57
CA THR A 250 5.98 -23.43 -57.27
C THR A 250 5.59 -22.04 -57.78
N ILE A 251 5.84 -21.00 -56.99
CA ILE A 251 5.65 -19.60 -57.41
C ILE A 251 6.56 -19.27 -58.60
N VAL A 252 7.83 -19.68 -58.55
CA VAL A 252 8.80 -19.49 -59.65
C VAL A 252 8.39 -20.27 -60.89
N LYS A 253 7.89 -21.51 -60.76
CA LYS A 253 7.36 -22.28 -61.89
C LYS A 253 6.15 -21.58 -62.53
N MET A 254 5.17 -21.15 -61.73
CA MET A 254 4.02 -20.39 -62.24
C MET A 254 4.44 -19.07 -62.89
N TYR A 255 5.42 -18.37 -62.32
CA TYR A 255 5.98 -17.15 -62.92
C TYR A 255 6.69 -17.43 -64.25
N GLN A 256 7.46 -18.52 -64.33
CA GLN A 256 8.11 -18.97 -65.56
C GLN A 256 7.09 -19.34 -66.64
N ASP A 257 6.01 -20.03 -66.28
CA ASP A 257 4.91 -20.37 -67.19
C ASP A 257 4.20 -19.10 -67.70
N VAL A 258 4.00 -18.10 -66.84
CA VAL A 258 3.45 -16.80 -67.25
C VAL A 258 4.37 -16.07 -68.22
N ILE A 259 5.69 -16.13 -68.03
CA ILE A 259 6.66 -15.57 -68.99
C ILE A 259 6.59 -16.31 -70.32
N GLU A 260 6.54 -17.64 -70.31
CA GLU A 260 6.45 -18.45 -71.54
C GLU A 260 5.12 -18.21 -72.27
N LEU A 261 4.01 -18.10 -71.54
CA LEU A 261 2.72 -17.75 -72.11
C LEU A 261 2.73 -16.35 -72.69
N LYS A 262 3.33 -15.37 -71.99
CA LYS A 262 3.48 -14.01 -72.51
C LYS A 262 4.30 -14.00 -73.80
N SER A 263 5.42 -14.72 -73.87
CA SER A 263 6.23 -14.80 -75.10
C SER A 263 5.49 -15.48 -76.26
N LYS A 264 4.55 -16.41 -75.98
CA LYS A 264 3.66 -17.00 -77.00
C LYS A 264 2.52 -16.07 -77.39
N VAL A 265 2.04 -15.21 -76.50
CA VAL A 265 0.93 -14.28 -76.74
C VAL A 265 1.40 -13.02 -77.47
N GLU A 266 2.60 -12.51 -77.21
CA GLU A 266 3.19 -11.34 -77.88
C GLU A 266 3.17 -11.43 -79.43
N PRO A 267 3.67 -12.51 -80.07
CA PRO A 267 3.61 -12.65 -81.53
C PRO A 267 2.18 -12.90 -82.02
N LYS A 268 1.31 -13.51 -81.22
CA LYS A 268 -0.11 -13.67 -81.56
C LYS A 268 -0.85 -12.33 -81.52
N LEU A 269 -0.52 -11.45 -80.58
CA LEU A 269 -1.00 -10.07 -80.53
C LEU A 269 -0.43 -9.24 -81.68
N GLN A 270 0.84 -9.41 -82.06
CA GLN A 270 1.39 -8.74 -83.26
C GLN A 270 0.68 -9.21 -84.53
N LYS A 271 0.41 -10.52 -84.66
CA LYS A 271 -0.43 -11.05 -85.75
C LYS A 271 -1.86 -10.50 -85.68
N LEU A 272 -2.45 -10.42 -84.49
CA LEU A 272 -3.78 -9.83 -84.31
C LEU A 272 -3.81 -8.34 -84.63
N ALA A 273 -2.77 -7.58 -84.28
CA ALA A 273 -2.61 -6.18 -84.67
C ALA A 273 -2.48 -6.03 -86.19
N SER A 274 -1.77 -6.94 -86.85
CA SER A 274 -1.74 -6.98 -88.31
C SER A 274 -3.11 -7.29 -88.92
N TYR A 275 -3.94 -8.10 -88.25
CA TYR A 275 -5.35 -8.30 -88.62
C TYR A 275 -6.22 -7.09 -88.28
N HIS A 276 -5.87 -6.31 -87.25
CA HIS A 276 -6.60 -5.09 -86.88
C HIS A 276 -6.42 -3.96 -87.89
N ASN A 277 -5.36 -4.02 -88.70
CA ASN A 277 -5.13 -3.17 -89.87
C ASN A 277 -5.89 -3.65 -91.12
N LEU A 278 -6.56 -4.80 -91.08
CA LEU A 278 -7.52 -5.19 -92.10
C LEU A 278 -8.90 -4.62 -91.70
N PRO A 279 -9.58 -3.86 -92.57
CA PRO A 279 -10.94 -3.42 -92.32
C PRO A 279 -11.85 -4.63 -92.06
N PRO A 280 -12.73 -4.62 -91.03
CA PRO A 280 -13.49 -5.79 -90.60
C PRO A 280 -14.60 -6.28 -91.55
N ASP A 281 -14.76 -5.68 -92.72
CA ASP A 281 -15.93 -5.87 -93.59
C ASP A 281 -15.50 -6.23 -95.02
N GLU A 282 -15.98 -7.38 -95.53
CA GLU A 282 -15.76 -7.84 -96.90
C GLU A 282 -16.18 -6.78 -97.94
N ASN A 283 -17.20 -5.98 -97.60
CA ASN A 283 -17.67 -4.89 -98.44
C ASN A 283 -16.71 -3.69 -98.41
N GLY A 284 -16.11 -3.38 -97.26
CA GLY A 284 -15.10 -2.32 -97.14
C GLY A 284 -13.82 -2.63 -97.91
N VAL A 285 -13.40 -3.90 -97.94
CA VAL A 285 -12.27 -4.36 -98.75
C VAL A 285 -12.57 -4.20 -100.24
N LYS A 286 -13.77 -4.59 -100.70
CA LYS A 286 -14.17 -4.40 -102.11
C LYS A 286 -14.21 -2.92 -102.49
N VAL A 287 -14.73 -2.05 -101.62
CA VAL A 287 -14.76 -0.61 -101.87
C VAL A 287 -13.35 -0.02 -101.91
N SER A 288 -12.44 -0.44 -101.01
CA SER A 288 -11.04 0.03 -101.03
C SER A 288 -10.28 -0.47 -102.26
N ILE A 289 -10.57 -1.69 -102.73
CA ILE A 289 -10.01 -2.21 -103.99
C ILE A 289 -10.55 -1.41 -105.17
N ILE A 290 -11.87 -1.20 -105.24
CA ILE A 290 -12.50 -0.39 -106.30
C ILE A 290 -11.96 1.04 -106.29
N GLN A 291 -11.74 1.62 -105.11
CA GLN A 291 -11.17 2.96 -104.98
C GLN A 291 -9.71 2.99 -105.43
N ALA A 292 -8.90 2.02 -105.06
CA ALA A 292 -7.52 1.89 -105.54
C ALA A 292 -7.44 1.62 -107.06
N GLU A 293 -8.34 0.81 -107.61
CA GLU A 293 -8.46 0.56 -109.05
C GLU A 293 -8.90 1.82 -109.80
N SER A 294 -9.85 2.58 -109.24
CA SER A 294 -10.29 3.87 -109.78
C SER A 294 -9.15 4.90 -109.77
N GLU A 295 -8.40 4.98 -108.67
CA GLU A 295 -7.22 5.85 -108.56
C GLU A 295 -6.13 5.44 -109.56
N LEU A 296 -5.84 4.14 -109.69
CA LEU A 296 -4.91 3.61 -110.69
C LEU A 296 -5.36 3.97 -112.10
N ARG A 297 -6.65 3.84 -112.40
CA ARG A 297 -7.21 4.19 -113.71
C ARG A 297 -7.11 5.69 -113.98
N SER A 298 -7.35 6.55 -112.98
CA SER A 298 -7.10 8.00 -113.10
C SER A 298 -5.63 8.30 -113.34
N LEU A 299 -4.72 7.61 -112.67
CA LEU A 299 -3.28 7.71 -112.89
C LEU A 299 -2.88 7.22 -114.29
N GLU A 300 -3.42 6.11 -114.76
CA GLU A 300 -3.20 5.59 -116.11
C GLU A 300 -3.75 6.54 -117.17
N ASP A 301 -4.91 7.15 -116.95
CA ASP A 301 -5.47 8.15 -117.87
C ASP A 301 -4.65 9.44 -117.85
N LYS A 302 -4.15 9.88 -116.69
CA LYS A 302 -3.15 10.97 -116.62
C LYS A 302 -1.86 10.57 -117.33
N PHE A 303 -1.43 9.31 -117.21
CA PHE A 303 -0.24 8.81 -117.88
C PHE A 303 -0.45 8.73 -119.39
N LYS A 304 -1.63 8.32 -119.86
CA LYS A 304 -2.03 8.32 -121.26
C LYS A 304 -2.17 9.73 -121.82
N TYR A 305 -2.79 10.64 -121.07
CA TYR A 305 -2.88 12.05 -121.45
C TYR A 305 -1.48 12.65 -121.58
N LYS A 306 -0.60 12.43 -120.60
CA LYS A 306 0.79 12.88 -120.67
C LYS A 306 1.58 12.18 -121.78
N ALA A 307 1.30 10.91 -122.06
CA ALA A 307 1.90 10.20 -123.18
C ALA A 307 1.40 10.74 -124.54
N GLN A 308 0.12 11.12 -124.65
CA GLN A 308 -0.45 11.76 -125.84
C GLN A 308 0.06 13.18 -126.03
N GLU A 309 0.24 13.94 -124.94
CA GLU A 309 0.89 15.26 -124.94
C GLU A 309 2.34 15.14 -125.43
N MET A 310 3.09 14.13 -124.96
CA MET A 310 4.43 13.82 -125.48
C MET A 310 4.46 13.28 -126.91
N TRP A 311 3.33 12.86 -127.50
CA TRP A 311 3.24 12.38 -128.88
C TRP A 311 2.64 13.44 -129.83
N ALA A 312 2.24 14.59 -129.29
CA ALA A 312 1.71 15.75 -130.02
C ALA A 312 2.68 16.94 -130.06
N GLU A 313 3.83 16.84 -129.38
CA GLU A 313 5.06 17.64 -129.60
C GLU A 313 6.04 16.90 -130.52
#